data_AF-A0A3B8JSZ7-F1
#
_entry.id   AF-A0A3B8JSZ7-F1
#
_cell.length_a   1.000
_cell.length_b   1.000
_cell.length_c   1.000
_cell.angle_alpha   90.00
_cell.angle_beta   90.00
_cell.angle_gamma   90.00
#
_symmetry.space_group_name_H-M   'P 1'
#
loop_
_entity.id
_entity.type
_entity.pdbx_description
1 polymer ?
#
loop_
_entity_poly.entity_id
_entity_poly.type
_entity_poly.pdbx_seq_one_letter_code
_entity_poly.pdbx_strand_id
1 'polypeptide(L)'
;DTPQASDRAIAKINELQPDIIICCGMAESRLNLTVESNAIYGDTTLKTPVNFKRVLDGSMGTTISHDAGKFVCEGLYYSVLNHLQKNEMKSQGLFVHVPVLTRNNVAGILADFELIMQRLASEQR
;
A
#
# COMPACT_ATOMS: atom_id res chain seq x y z
N ASP A 1 -11.19 -14.92 1.36
CA ASP A 1 -10.04 -15.37 0.55
C ASP A 1 -9.58 -14.20 -0.33
N THR A 2 -8.50 -14.37 -1.10
CA THR A 2 -7.96 -13.33 -1.99
C THR A 2 -8.97 -12.80 -3.01
N PRO A 3 -9.72 -13.64 -3.75
CA PRO A 3 -10.69 -13.14 -4.74
C PRO A 3 -11.74 -12.22 -4.12
N GLN A 4 -12.34 -12.62 -3.00
CA GLN A 4 -13.36 -11.82 -2.34
C GLN A 4 -12.82 -10.46 -1.85
N ALA A 5 -11.58 -10.41 -1.36
CA ALA A 5 -10.96 -9.16 -0.91
C ALA A 5 -10.71 -8.23 -2.11
N SER A 6 -10.16 -8.76 -3.20
CA SER A 6 -9.90 -8.01 -4.43
C SER A 6 -11.18 -7.45 -5.05
N ASP A 7 -12.23 -8.27 -5.18
CA ASP A 7 -13.48 -7.86 -5.80
C ASP A 7 -14.13 -6.70 -5.03
N ARG A 8 -14.13 -6.77 -3.70
CA ARG A 8 -14.67 -5.69 -2.84
C ARG A 8 -13.86 -4.40 -2.96
N ALA A 9 -12.54 -4.50 -2.97
CA ALA A 9 -11.67 -3.33 -3.12
C ALA A 9 -11.87 -2.66 -4.49
N ILE A 10 -11.85 -3.45 -5.57
CA ILE A 10 -12.04 -2.96 -6.94
C ILE A 10 -13.43 -2.34 -7.12
N ALA A 11 -14.48 -2.96 -6.58
CA ALA A 11 -15.82 -2.38 -6.60
C ALA A 11 -15.86 -0.98 -5.97
N LYS A 12 -15.18 -0.80 -4.81
CA LYS A 12 -15.09 0.51 -4.15
C LYS A 12 -14.19 1.51 -4.88
N ILE A 13 -13.11 1.06 -5.51
CA ILE A 13 -12.30 1.92 -6.39
C ILE A 13 -13.15 2.45 -7.54
N ASN A 14 -13.94 1.58 -8.17
CA ASN A 14 -14.81 1.96 -9.29
C ASN A 14 -15.93 2.92 -8.84
N GLU A 15 -16.51 2.71 -7.66
CA GLU A 15 -17.54 3.56 -7.09
C GLU A 15 -17.02 4.94 -6.70
N LEU A 16 -15.89 5.00 -5.99
CA LEU A 16 -15.38 6.22 -5.38
C LEU A 16 -14.46 7.04 -6.30
N GLN A 17 -13.89 6.40 -7.33
CA GLN A 17 -12.88 6.99 -8.22
C GLN A 17 -11.78 7.76 -7.45
N PRO A 18 -11.11 7.14 -6.46
CA PRO A 18 -10.14 7.85 -5.62
C PRO A 18 -8.85 8.16 -6.38
N ASP A 19 -8.22 9.30 -6.09
CA ASP A 19 -6.88 9.61 -6.61
C ASP A 19 -5.79 8.75 -5.94
N ILE A 20 -6.02 8.32 -4.69
CA ILE A 20 -5.05 7.56 -3.89
C ILE A 20 -5.75 6.37 -3.23
N ILE A 21 -5.15 5.19 -3.37
CA ILE A 21 -5.58 3.95 -2.74
C ILE A 21 -4.45 3.44 -1.86
N ILE A 22 -4.72 3.28 -0.55
CA ILE A 22 -3.79 2.65 0.38
C ILE A 22 -4.43 1.38 0.92
N CYS A 23 -3.93 0.23 0.49
CA CYS A 23 -4.30 -1.07 1.07
C CYS A 23 -3.42 -1.33 2.29
N CYS A 24 -4.00 -1.88 3.36
CA CYS A 24 -3.26 -2.19 4.59
C CYS A 24 -3.39 -3.67 4.96
N GLY A 25 -2.31 -4.25 5.47
CA GLY A 25 -2.31 -5.62 6.00
C GLY A 25 -1.45 -5.72 7.25
N MET A 26 -1.87 -6.52 8.24
CA MET A 26 -1.06 -6.74 9.43
C MET A 26 0.18 -7.60 9.10
N ALA A 27 1.33 -7.26 9.68
CA ALA A 27 2.54 -8.09 9.63
C ALA A 27 3.10 -8.30 11.05
N GLU A 28 2.86 -9.47 11.63
CA GLU A 28 3.17 -9.76 13.04
C GLU A 28 4.66 -9.67 13.38
N SER A 29 5.53 -10.02 12.43
CA SER A 29 6.99 -10.02 12.64
C SER A 29 7.64 -8.65 12.45
N ARG A 30 6.91 -7.66 11.90
CA ARG A 30 7.46 -6.33 11.62
C ARG A 30 7.29 -5.43 12.83
N LEU A 31 8.24 -4.52 13.03
CA LEU A 31 8.23 -3.55 14.13
C LEU A 31 7.80 -2.15 13.70
N ASN A 32 7.96 -1.85 12.42
CA ASN A 32 7.64 -0.56 11.80
C ASN A 32 6.65 -0.75 10.65
N LEU A 33 6.11 0.35 10.13
CA LEU A 33 5.43 0.33 8.84
C LEU A 33 6.37 -0.16 7.75
N THR A 34 5.80 -0.84 6.77
CA THR A 34 6.54 -1.21 5.58
C THR A 34 5.69 -0.97 4.35
N VAL A 35 6.22 -0.20 3.42
CA VAL A 35 5.58 0.08 2.13
C VAL A 35 6.07 -0.92 1.09
N GLU A 36 5.15 -1.47 0.30
CA GLU A 36 5.48 -2.47 -0.71
C GLU A 36 5.68 -1.81 -2.08
N SER A 37 6.88 -1.94 -2.63
CA SER A 37 7.24 -1.29 -3.91
C SER A 37 6.66 -1.97 -5.15
N ASN A 38 6.24 -3.23 -4.99
CA ASN A 38 5.73 -4.06 -6.05
C ASN A 38 4.80 -5.13 -5.50
N ALA A 39 4.04 -5.72 -6.40
CA ALA A 39 3.27 -6.93 -6.19
C ALA A 39 3.68 -8.00 -7.20
N ILE A 40 3.65 -9.27 -6.80
CA ILE A 40 4.08 -10.44 -7.58
C ILE A 40 2.93 -11.45 -7.65
N TYR A 41 2.59 -11.89 -8.87
CA TYR A 41 1.67 -13.00 -9.09
C TYR A 41 2.17 -13.90 -10.23
N GLY A 42 2.50 -15.14 -9.89
CA GLY A 42 3.22 -16.04 -10.80
C GLY A 42 4.56 -15.42 -11.23
N ASP A 43 4.79 -15.31 -12.53
CA ASP A 43 6.00 -14.70 -13.11
C ASP A 43 5.84 -13.19 -13.38
N THR A 44 4.71 -12.59 -13.01
CA THR A 44 4.44 -11.16 -13.27
C THR A 44 4.71 -10.33 -12.03
N THR A 45 5.41 -9.21 -12.23
CA THR A 45 5.65 -8.20 -11.19
C THR A 45 5.08 -6.85 -11.63
N LEU A 46 4.22 -6.26 -10.81
CA LEU A 46 3.66 -4.92 -11.01
C LEU A 46 4.26 -3.96 -9.99
N LYS A 47 4.65 -2.76 -10.43
CA LYS A 47 5.22 -1.72 -9.57
C LYS A 47 4.23 -0.59 -9.36
N THR A 48 4.27 0.00 -8.17
CA THR A 48 3.57 1.25 -7.92
C THR A 48 4.34 2.44 -8.51
N PRO A 49 3.67 3.47 -9.05
CA PRO A 49 4.32 4.69 -9.52
C PRO A 49 4.73 5.64 -8.37
N VAL A 50 4.45 5.28 -7.11
CA VAL A 50 4.74 6.11 -5.93
C VAL A 50 6.23 6.40 -5.78
N ASN A 51 6.57 7.68 -5.55
CA ASN A 51 7.96 8.09 -5.28
C ASN A 51 8.32 7.91 -3.80
N PHE A 52 8.87 6.75 -3.45
CA PHE A 52 9.23 6.44 -2.06
C PHE A 52 10.23 7.40 -1.44
N LYS A 53 11.16 7.97 -2.21
CA LYS A 53 12.11 8.95 -1.69
C LYS A 53 11.40 10.18 -1.14
N ARG A 54 10.32 10.61 -1.79
CA ARG A 54 9.51 11.76 -1.37
C ARG A 54 8.51 11.40 -0.28
N VAL A 55 7.85 10.25 -0.43
CA VAL A 55 6.79 9.82 0.48
C VAL A 55 7.33 9.44 1.87
N LEU A 56 8.56 8.93 1.92
CA LEU A 56 9.20 8.51 3.18
C LEU A 56 10.17 9.55 3.74
N ASP A 57 10.31 10.72 3.10
CA ASP A 57 11.20 11.79 3.56
C ASP A 57 10.75 12.35 4.91
N GLY A 58 11.56 12.10 5.95
CA GLY A 58 11.26 12.42 7.34
C GLY A 58 10.55 11.31 8.12
N SER A 59 10.29 10.14 7.52
CA SER A 59 9.79 8.98 8.27
C SER A 59 10.87 8.45 9.22
N MET A 60 10.46 8.05 10.41
CA MET A 60 11.39 7.68 11.49
C MET A 60 11.75 6.20 11.48
N GLY A 61 10.90 5.34 10.92
CA GLY A 61 11.12 3.89 10.93
C GLY A 61 10.54 3.13 9.75
N THR A 62 9.82 3.77 8.84
CA THR A 62 9.18 3.10 7.70
C THR A 62 10.21 2.50 6.75
N THR A 63 10.02 1.22 6.40
CA THR A 63 10.89 0.50 5.47
C THR A 63 10.21 0.28 4.11
N ILE A 64 11.01 0.07 3.06
CA ILE A 64 10.53 -0.36 1.75
C ILE A 64 10.76 -1.87 1.64
N SER A 65 9.73 -2.60 1.20
CA SER A 65 9.79 -4.02 0.90
C SER A 65 9.49 -4.28 -0.57
N HIS A 66 10.03 -5.39 -1.08
CA HIS A 66 9.86 -5.85 -2.45
C HIS A 66 9.03 -7.14 -2.55
N ASP A 67 8.47 -7.58 -1.43
CA ASP A 67 7.74 -8.82 -1.26
C ASP A 67 6.63 -8.59 -0.21
N ALA A 68 5.38 -8.47 -0.66
CA ALA A 68 4.22 -8.31 0.22
C ALA A 68 3.76 -9.66 0.83
N GLY A 69 4.58 -10.70 0.67
CA GLY A 69 4.36 -12.05 1.18
C GLY A 69 3.63 -12.95 0.19
N LYS A 70 3.28 -14.17 0.61
CA LYS A 70 2.57 -15.16 -0.25
C LYS A 70 1.11 -15.39 0.18
N PHE A 71 0.52 -14.42 0.86
CA PHE A 71 -0.81 -14.52 1.46
C PHE A 71 -1.84 -13.67 0.69
N VAL A 72 -2.99 -13.42 1.33
CA VAL A 72 -4.09 -12.60 0.79
C VAL A 72 -3.64 -11.19 0.41
N CYS A 73 -2.69 -10.62 1.17
CA CYS A 73 -2.16 -9.27 0.97
C CYS A 73 -1.56 -9.05 -0.42
N GLU A 74 -0.71 -9.97 -0.86
CA GLU A 74 -0.02 -9.93 -2.16
C GLU A 74 -1.00 -10.01 -3.33
N GLY A 75 -1.92 -10.97 -3.29
CA GLY A 75 -2.91 -11.11 -4.35
C GLY A 75 -3.90 -9.95 -4.41
N LEU A 76 -4.26 -9.36 -3.26
CA LEU A 76 -5.05 -8.12 -3.22
C LEU A 76 -4.27 -6.96 -3.86
N TYR A 77 -3.02 -6.76 -3.45
CA TYR A 77 -2.20 -5.67 -3.96
C TYR A 77 -1.98 -5.78 -5.46
N TYR A 78 -1.63 -6.98 -5.94
CA TYR A 78 -1.49 -7.27 -7.36
C TYR A 78 -2.78 -6.96 -8.12
N SER A 79 -3.93 -7.41 -7.61
CA SER A 79 -5.23 -7.19 -8.26
C SER A 79 -5.57 -5.71 -8.38
N VAL A 80 -5.29 -4.93 -7.33
CA VAL A 80 -5.48 -3.46 -7.33
C VAL A 80 -4.57 -2.80 -8.36
N LEU A 81 -3.25 -3.05 -8.32
CA LEU A 81 -2.31 -2.46 -9.29
C LEU A 81 -2.66 -2.82 -10.72
N ASN A 82 -2.99 -4.09 -10.97
CA ASN A 82 -3.40 -4.59 -12.28
C ASN A 82 -4.66 -3.90 -12.78
N HIS A 83 -5.65 -3.69 -11.91
CA HIS A 83 -6.88 -2.97 -12.27
C HIS A 83 -6.60 -1.50 -12.63
N LEU A 84 -5.80 -0.81 -11.82
CA LEU A 84 -5.44 0.59 -12.09
C LEU A 84 -4.71 0.74 -13.43
N GLN A 85 -3.73 -0.13 -13.70
CA GLN A 85 -2.95 -0.10 -14.95
C GLN A 85 -3.79 -0.47 -16.17
N LYS A 86 -4.59 -1.53 -16.10
CA LYS A 86 -5.42 -1.99 -17.25
C LYS A 86 -6.49 -0.98 -17.66
N ASN A 87 -6.98 -0.18 -16.73
CA ASN A 87 -7.98 0.83 -16.99
C ASN A 87 -7.37 2.24 -17.14
N GLU A 88 -6.04 2.34 -17.25
CA GLU A 88 -5.31 3.60 -17.41
C GLU A 88 -5.71 4.67 -16.39
N MET A 89 -6.00 4.23 -15.15
CA MET A 89 -6.42 5.12 -14.08
C MET A 89 -5.24 6.00 -13.65
N LYS A 90 -5.51 7.28 -13.40
CA LYS A 90 -4.51 8.21 -12.85
C LYS A 90 -4.20 7.94 -11.37
N SER A 91 -5.04 7.13 -10.73
CA SER A 91 -4.94 6.84 -9.31
C SER A 91 -3.63 6.13 -8.95
N GLN A 92 -3.09 6.45 -7.78
CA GLN A 92 -1.92 5.78 -7.22
C GLN A 92 -2.33 4.71 -6.21
N GLY A 93 -1.85 3.48 -6.39
CA GLY A 93 -2.05 2.38 -5.44
C GLY A 93 -0.79 2.11 -4.62
N LEU A 94 -0.94 1.96 -3.31
CA LEU A 94 0.13 1.55 -2.39
C LEU A 94 -0.37 0.48 -1.42
N PHE A 95 0.49 -0.47 -1.07
CA PHE A 95 0.25 -1.39 0.03
C PHE A 95 1.18 -1.09 1.21
N VAL A 96 0.62 -1.08 2.41
CA VAL A 96 1.34 -0.82 3.65
C VAL A 96 1.10 -1.95 4.63
N HIS A 97 2.18 -2.63 5.02
CA HIS A 97 2.15 -3.55 6.14
C HIS A 97 2.27 -2.80 7.45
N VAL A 98 1.33 -3.06 8.36
CA VAL A 98 1.24 -2.44 9.68
C VAL A 98 1.66 -3.46 10.73
N PRO A 99 2.60 -3.12 11.65
CA PRO A 99 3.01 -4.01 12.71
C PRO A 99 1.90 -4.16 13.76
N VAL A 100 2.04 -5.11 14.68
CA VAL A 100 1.15 -5.17 15.85
C VAL A 100 1.27 -3.87 16.65
N LEU A 101 0.15 -3.19 16.81
CA LEU A 101 0.11 -1.92 17.54
C LEU A 101 0.17 -2.16 19.04
N THR A 102 1.06 -1.44 19.69
CA THR A 102 1.26 -1.41 21.14
C THR A 102 1.21 0.03 21.62
N ARG A 103 1.03 0.22 22.92
CA ARG A 103 1.06 1.56 23.53
C ARG A 103 2.38 2.31 23.27
N ASN A 104 3.47 1.57 23.05
CA ASN A 104 4.80 2.13 22.88
C ASN A 104 5.10 2.53 21.42
N ASN A 105 4.48 1.89 20.42
CA ASN A 105 4.77 2.17 19.00
C ASN A 105 3.67 2.96 18.28
N VAL A 106 2.43 2.95 18.79
CA VAL A 106 1.26 3.49 18.07
C VAL A 106 1.43 4.95 17.66
N ALA A 107 2.01 5.79 18.52
CA ALA A 107 2.24 7.20 18.22
C ALA A 107 3.20 7.40 17.03
N GLY A 108 4.31 6.63 16.99
CA GLY A 108 5.26 6.70 15.88
C GLY A 108 4.69 6.13 14.59
N ILE A 109 3.93 5.03 14.68
CA ILE A 109 3.28 4.42 13.52
C ILE A 109 2.24 5.36 12.91
N LEU A 110 1.42 6.03 13.73
CA LEU A 110 0.45 7.00 13.24
C LEU A 110 1.14 8.20 12.60
N ALA A 111 2.21 8.73 13.21
CA ALA A 111 2.96 9.84 12.64
C ALA A 111 3.55 9.51 11.27
N ASP A 112 4.18 8.33 11.12
CA ASP A 112 4.72 7.88 9.83
C ASP A 112 3.57 7.65 8.80
N PHE A 113 2.43 7.08 9.21
CA PHE A 113 1.30 6.85 8.31
C PHE A 113 0.66 8.16 7.83
N GLU A 114 0.50 9.14 8.74
CA GLU A 114 0.00 10.48 8.41
C GLU A 114 0.93 11.20 7.43
N LEU A 115 2.25 11.12 7.65
CA LEU A 115 3.25 11.67 6.74
C LEU A 115 3.09 11.07 5.34
N ILE A 116 2.98 9.74 5.23
CA ILE A 116 2.78 9.04 3.95
C ILE A 116 1.53 9.57 3.24
N MET A 117 0.40 9.64 3.94
CA MET A 117 -0.86 10.15 3.37
C MET A 117 -0.74 11.59 2.87
N GLN A 118 -0.13 12.48 3.66
CA GLN A 118 0.06 13.89 3.29
C GLN A 118 0.94 14.03 2.04
N ARG A 119 2.02 13.24 1.96
CA ARG A 119 2.96 13.29 0.82
C ARG A 119 2.30 12.77 -0.46
N LEU A 120 1.57 11.66 -0.39
CA LEU A 120 0.80 11.13 -1.51
C LEU A 120 -0.24 12.16 -2.01
N ALA A 121 -1.00 12.76 -1.10
CA ALA A 121 -2.00 13.78 -1.44
C ALA A 121 -1.40 15.01 -2.15
N SER A 122 -0.20 15.43 -1.73
CA SER A 122 0.50 16.57 -2.34
C SER A 122 1.15 16.27 -3.69
N GLU A 123 1.16 15.02 -4.15
CA GLU A 123 1.77 14.57 -5.41
C GLU A 123 0.80 14.70 -6.60
N GLN A 124 -0.49 14.88 -6.30
CA GLN A 124 -1.59 14.98 -7.27
C GLN A 124 -1.81 16.41 -7.82
N ARG A 125 -0.86 17.32 -7.57
CA ARG A 125 -1.00 18.76 -7.87
C ARG A 125 -0.08 19.23 -8.97
#